data_AF-A0A9P7N493-F1
#
_entry.id   AF-A0A9P7N493-F1
#
_cell.length_a   1.000
_cell.length_b   1.000
_cell.length_c   1.000
_cell.angle_alpha   90.00
_cell.angle_beta   90.00
_cell.angle_gamma   90.00
#
_symmetry.space_group_name_H-M   'P 1'
#
loop_
_entity.id
_entity.type
_entity.pdbx_description
1 polymer ?
#
loop_
_entity_poly.entity_id
_entity_poly.type
_entity_poly.pdbx_seq_one_letter_code
_entity_poly.pdbx_strand_id
1 'polypeptide(L)'
;KIYPPKTETALRQLHQQICEAGMSMHHKLSLFYYLLLDFDESNNNIHVSDNFASLSGMPANYQLFMKGLWYMDRQEYSKALEYVAHPSLKPDFADDIIITLVKHASHNHTDFGLALSYFYAVQPILKSPLALELLFDAMARTNVTEALLYSRTHPQHAREQLFRRWASSVLDNGRGEDLSRRTSELTFMPFDSLEETWFEQYLTAGEGRNLKRAKDTLLIRKVACDRFDEINRYRASGPWASVLDGIRTGTGGQED
;
A
#
# COMPACT_ATOMS: atom_id res chain seq x y z
N LYS A 1 15.98 25.68 7.60
CA LYS A 1 16.60 24.47 7.02
C LYS A 1 18.06 24.80 6.73
N ILE A 2 19.02 24.16 7.39
CA ILE A 2 20.47 24.43 7.25
C ILE A 2 21.13 23.46 6.27
N TYR A 3 20.48 22.32 6.01
CA TYR A 3 20.88 21.36 4.99
C TYR A 3 20.02 21.52 3.72
N PRO A 4 20.61 21.41 2.51
CA PRO A 4 22.05 21.26 2.26
C PRO A 4 22.81 22.59 2.47
N PRO A 5 24.01 22.58 3.09
CA PRO A 5 24.78 23.80 3.30
C PRO A 5 25.32 24.32 1.97
N LYS A 6 25.02 25.58 1.64
CA LYS A 6 25.43 26.21 0.36
C LYS A 6 26.73 27.01 0.46
N THR A 7 27.19 27.27 1.67
CA THR A 7 28.41 28.05 1.95
C THR A 7 29.24 27.32 2.99
N GLU A 8 30.54 27.60 3.00
CA GLU A 8 31.44 27.06 4.02
C GLU A 8 31.01 27.46 5.45
N THR A 9 30.52 28.69 5.62
CA THR A 9 29.99 29.17 6.90
C THR A 9 28.78 28.36 7.36
N ALA A 10 27.86 28.01 6.45
CA ALA A 10 26.70 27.17 6.76
C ALA A 10 27.12 25.73 7.09
N LEU A 11 28.16 25.20 6.44
CA LEU A 11 28.71 23.87 6.75
C LEU A 11 29.32 23.82 8.15
N ARG A 12 30.12 24.83 8.53
CA ARG A 12 30.72 24.92 9.88
C ARG A 12 29.63 25.05 10.96
N GLN A 13 28.59 25.84 10.70
CA GLN A 13 27.43 25.95 11.58
C GLN A 13 26.67 24.62 11.72
N LEU A 14 26.45 23.91 10.61
CA LEU A 14 25.80 22.59 10.63
C LEU A 14 26.62 21.60 11.47
N HIS A 15 27.93 21.55 11.25
CA HIS A 15 28.83 20.71 12.04
C HIS A 15 28.75 21.02 13.54
N GLN A 16 28.85 22.30 13.91
CA GLN A 16 28.74 22.73 15.31
C GLN A 16 27.39 22.32 15.92
N GLN A 17 26.28 22.50 15.20
CA GLN A 17 24.97 22.09 15.67
C GLN A 17 24.85 20.57 15.88
N ILE A 18 25.43 19.75 15.00
CA ILE A 18 25.45 18.29 15.19
C ILE A 18 26.28 17.93 16.43
N CYS A 19 27.44 18.58 16.62
CA CYS A 19 28.29 18.36 17.79
C CYS A 19 27.60 18.73 19.10
N GLU A 20 26.90 19.87 19.14
CA GLU A 20 26.24 20.41 20.34
C GLU A 20 24.85 19.78 20.58
N ALA A 21 24.27 19.08 19.60
CA ALA A 21 22.96 18.46 19.76
C ALA A 21 22.95 17.43 20.90
N GLY A 22 21.88 17.44 21.71
CA GLY A 22 21.64 16.51 22.82
C GLY A 22 21.21 15.10 22.39
N MET A 23 21.81 14.56 21.32
CA MET A 23 21.51 13.22 20.79
C MET A 23 22.66 12.24 21.06
N SER A 24 22.38 10.94 20.93
CA SER A 24 23.37 9.88 21.11
C SER A 24 24.53 10.00 20.12
N MET A 25 25.69 9.45 20.50
CA MET A 25 26.88 9.46 19.64
C MET A 25 26.61 8.80 18.28
N HIS A 26 25.90 7.66 18.25
CA HIS A 26 25.57 6.97 17.01
C HIS A 26 24.69 7.81 16.07
N HIS A 27 23.78 8.64 16.60
CA HIS A 27 23.01 9.56 15.76
C HIS A 27 23.87 10.68 15.18
N LYS A 28 24.81 11.25 15.97
CA LYS A 28 25.76 12.24 15.45
C LYS A 28 26.64 11.66 14.34
N LEU A 29 27.20 10.46 14.56
CA LEU A 29 27.98 9.75 13.57
C LEU A 29 27.18 9.45 12.30
N SER A 30 25.90 9.09 12.45
CA SER A 30 24.98 8.86 11.31
C SER A 30 24.78 10.11 10.46
N LEU A 31 24.60 11.27 11.09
CA LEU A 31 24.46 12.55 10.38
C LEU A 31 25.76 12.91 9.64
N PHE A 32 26.92 12.74 10.28
CA PHE A 32 28.20 12.97 9.61
C PHE A 32 28.44 11.99 8.46
N TYR A 33 28.13 10.72 8.65
CA TYR A 33 28.22 9.70 7.59
C TYR A 33 27.35 10.08 6.39
N TYR A 34 26.11 10.53 6.61
CA TYR A 34 25.23 10.99 5.54
C TYR A 34 25.80 12.19 4.78
N LEU A 35 26.35 13.20 5.48
CA LEU A 35 27.01 14.33 4.83
C LEU A 35 28.24 13.90 4.01
N LEU A 36 28.96 12.87 4.46
CA LEU A 36 30.09 12.32 3.73
C LEU A 36 29.67 11.51 2.50
N LEU A 37 28.47 10.92 2.48
CA LEU A 37 27.91 10.30 1.27
C LEU A 37 27.70 11.35 0.16
N ASP A 38 27.17 12.53 0.50
CA ASP A 38 27.06 13.65 -0.45
C ASP A 38 28.42 14.11 -0.95
N PHE A 39 29.41 14.14 -0.06
CA PHE A 39 30.79 14.50 -0.40
C PHE A 39 31.39 13.48 -1.36
N ASP A 40 31.27 12.19 -1.08
CA ASP A 40 31.82 11.12 -1.92
C ASP A 40 31.23 11.18 -3.33
N GLU A 41 29.90 11.30 -3.44
CA GLU A 41 29.21 11.44 -4.73
C GLU A 41 29.71 12.66 -5.52
N SER A 42 29.92 13.80 -4.85
CA SER A 42 30.39 15.02 -5.49
C SER A 42 31.86 14.96 -5.95
N ASN A 43 32.65 14.02 -5.42
CA ASN A 43 34.09 13.94 -5.63
C ASN A 43 34.53 12.64 -6.34
N ASN A 44 33.67 12.02 -7.17
CA ASN A 44 33.97 10.77 -7.88
C ASN A 44 34.20 9.55 -6.96
N ASN A 45 33.42 9.42 -5.89
CA ASN A 45 33.42 8.27 -4.98
C ASN A 45 34.77 7.99 -4.33
N ILE A 46 35.35 8.97 -3.63
CA ILE A 46 36.62 8.83 -2.89
C ILE A 46 36.47 7.92 -1.63
N HIS A 47 35.27 7.41 -1.35
CA HIS A 47 34.97 6.49 -0.24
C HIS A 47 35.39 7.02 1.14
N VAL A 48 35.32 8.34 1.34
CA VAL A 48 35.60 9.01 2.61
C VAL A 48 34.59 8.62 3.68
N SER A 49 33.32 8.44 3.29
CA SER A 49 32.25 7.97 4.18
C SER A 49 32.56 6.58 4.76
N ASP A 50 33.03 5.65 3.94
CA ASP A 50 33.38 4.28 4.35
C ASP A 50 34.57 4.28 5.34
N ASN A 51 35.60 5.08 5.05
CA ASN A 51 36.74 5.24 5.96
C ASN A 51 36.31 5.86 7.31
N PHE A 52 35.46 6.89 7.27
CA PHE A 52 34.90 7.49 8.48
C PHE A 52 34.10 6.49 9.31
N ALA A 53 33.25 5.69 8.69
CA ALA A 53 32.45 4.70 9.39
C ALA A 53 33.32 3.65 10.08
N SER A 54 34.38 3.20 9.41
CA SER A 54 35.38 2.28 9.97
C SER A 54 36.13 2.89 11.16
N LEU A 55 36.71 4.08 11.01
CA LEU A 55 37.52 4.74 12.04
C LEU A 55 36.70 5.19 13.25
N SER A 56 35.45 5.58 13.05
CA SER A 56 34.56 6.00 14.13
C SER A 56 33.89 4.84 14.87
N GLY A 57 34.05 3.60 14.37
CA GLY A 57 33.36 2.43 14.91
C GLY A 57 31.85 2.50 14.74
N MET A 58 31.36 3.14 13.68
CA MET A 58 29.93 3.26 13.40
C MET A 58 29.34 1.86 13.13
N PRO A 59 28.26 1.44 13.84
CA PRO A 59 27.70 0.12 13.63
C PRO A 59 27.12 -0.05 12.21
N ALA A 60 27.29 -1.24 11.63
CA ALA A 60 26.92 -1.53 10.24
C ALA A 60 25.43 -1.32 9.94
N ASN A 61 24.54 -1.57 10.90
CA ASN A 61 23.10 -1.32 10.74
C ASN A 61 22.80 0.18 10.55
N TYR A 62 23.50 1.08 11.24
CA TYR A 62 23.34 2.51 11.01
C TYR A 62 23.90 2.92 9.64
N GLN A 63 25.02 2.33 9.20
CA GLN A 63 25.59 2.62 7.88
C GLN A 63 24.61 2.22 6.78
N LEU A 64 24.08 0.99 6.85
CA LEU A 64 23.07 0.48 5.93
C LEU A 64 21.83 1.38 5.90
N PHE A 65 21.27 1.71 7.07
CA PHE A 65 20.07 2.51 7.15
C PHE A 65 20.27 3.92 6.57
N MET A 66 21.36 4.60 6.94
CA MET A 66 21.65 5.95 6.43
C MET A 66 21.92 5.95 4.93
N LYS A 67 22.60 4.93 4.40
CA LYS A 67 22.83 4.78 2.96
C LYS A 67 21.53 4.52 2.19
N GLY A 68 20.62 3.74 2.79
CA GLY A 68 19.28 3.54 2.26
C GLY A 68 18.47 4.84 2.19
N LEU A 69 18.43 5.62 3.28
CA LEU A 69 17.77 6.93 3.29
C LEU A 69 18.41 7.91 2.29
N TRP A 70 19.72 7.88 2.16
CA TRP A 70 20.44 8.72 1.19
C TRP A 70 20.00 8.41 -0.25
N TYR A 71 19.87 7.13 -0.63
CA TYR A 71 19.30 6.77 -1.94
C TYR A 71 17.82 7.15 -2.08
N MET A 72 17.02 7.05 -1.01
CA MET A 72 15.61 7.49 -1.01
C MET A 72 15.50 8.98 -1.32
N ASP A 73 16.30 9.83 -0.67
CA ASP A 73 16.27 11.29 -0.84
C ASP A 73 16.68 11.70 -2.27
N ARG A 74 17.47 10.87 -2.94
CA ARG A 74 17.89 11.03 -4.34
C ARG A 74 16.93 10.42 -5.35
N GLN A 75 15.82 9.86 -4.88
CA GLN A 75 14.83 9.16 -5.71
C GLN A 75 15.38 7.90 -6.41
N GLU A 76 16.49 7.35 -5.94
CA GLU A 76 17.08 6.09 -6.41
C GLU A 76 16.42 4.89 -5.69
N TYR A 77 15.09 4.79 -5.76
CA TYR A 77 14.29 3.90 -4.92
C TYR A 77 14.63 2.42 -5.03
N SER A 78 14.93 1.92 -6.23
CA SER A 78 15.32 0.51 -6.42
C SER A 78 16.59 0.18 -5.65
N LYS A 79 17.58 1.07 -5.70
CA LYS A 79 18.84 0.92 -4.98
C LYS A 79 18.66 1.13 -3.49
N ALA A 80 17.84 2.10 -3.10
CA ALA A 80 17.49 2.33 -1.70
C ALA A 80 16.92 1.06 -1.03
N LEU A 81 16.08 0.32 -1.76
CA LEU A 81 15.42 -0.88 -1.26
C LEU A 81 16.41 -1.98 -0.83
N GLU A 82 17.54 -2.12 -1.54
CA GLU A 82 18.61 -3.06 -1.18
C GLU A 82 19.18 -2.80 0.22
N TYR A 83 19.09 -1.57 0.71
CA TYR A 83 19.55 -1.16 2.03
C TYR A 83 18.42 -1.14 3.05
N VAL A 84 17.33 -0.41 2.79
CA VAL A 84 16.28 -0.20 3.81
C VAL A 84 15.47 -1.45 4.11
N ALA A 85 15.47 -2.45 3.22
CA ALA A 85 14.83 -3.75 3.45
C ALA A 85 15.78 -4.78 4.08
N HIS A 86 16.99 -4.40 4.47
CA HIS A 86 17.96 -5.35 5.01
C HIS A 86 17.48 -5.93 6.37
N PRO A 87 17.52 -7.26 6.58
CA PRO A 87 16.89 -7.92 7.73
C PRO A 87 17.56 -7.60 9.08
N SER A 88 18.78 -7.05 9.08
CA SER A 88 19.43 -6.58 10.30
C SER A 88 18.91 -5.23 10.81
N LEU A 89 18.07 -4.55 10.04
CA LEU A 89 17.51 -3.26 10.40
C LEU A 89 16.23 -3.43 11.20
N LYS A 90 15.99 -2.48 12.11
CA LYS A 90 14.65 -2.31 12.66
C LYS A 90 13.82 -1.53 11.64
N PRO A 91 12.53 -1.85 11.46
CA PRO A 91 11.64 -1.14 10.54
C PRO A 91 11.23 0.24 11.09
N ASP A 92 12.21 1.02 11.49
CA ASP A 92 12.03 2.41 11.88
C ASP A 92 11.67 3.21 10.62
N PHE A 93 10.72 4.15 10.74
CA PHE A 93 10.22 4.95 9.61
C PHE A 93 9.54 4.16 8.48
N ALA A 94 9.10 2.92 8.73
CA ALA A 94 8.40 2.10 7.73
C ALA A 94 7.19 2.81 7.11
N ASP A 95 6.42 3.56 7.91
CA ASP A 95 5.30 4.37 7.44
C ASP A 95 5.75 5.38 6.37
N ASP A 96 6.79 6.17 6.65
CA ASP A 96 7.30 7.19 5.74
C ASP A 96 7.91 6.58 4.48
N ILE A 97 8.59 5.44 4.61
CA ILE A 97 9.15 4.69 3.47
C ILE A 97 8.01 4.22 2.56
N ILE A 98 6.99 3.56 3.09
CA ILE A 98 5.83 3.09 2.30
C ILE A 98 5.11 4.28 1.66
N ILE A 99 4.81 5.33 2.42
CA ILE A 99 4.13 6.51 1.90
C ILE A 99 4.92 7.09 0.72
N THR A 100 6.25 7.18 0.85
CA THR A 100 7.13 7.72 -0.19
C THR A 100 7.12 6.84 -1.45
N LEU A 101 7.28 5.52 -1.29
CA LEU A 101 7.31 4.58 -2.42
C LEU A 101 5.96 4.52 -3.16
N VAL A 102 4.83 4.51 -2.44
CA VAL A 102 3.49 4.51 -3.05
C VAL A 102 3.20 5.84 -3.77
N LYS A 103 3.59 6.98 -3.17
CA LYS A 103 3.44 8.28 -3.81
C LYS A 103 4.29 8.40 -5.06
N HIS A 104 5.54 7.92 -5.02
CA HIS A 104 6.40 7.86 -6.20
C HIS A 104 5.73 7.09 -7.34
N ALA A 105 5.22 5.89 -7.05
CA ALA A 105 4.53 5.09 -8.05
C ALA A 105 3.29 5.81 -8.63
N SER A 106 2.51 6.46 -7.77
CA SER A 106 1.33 7.22 -8.17
C SER A 106 1.67 8.43 -9.04
N HIS A 107 2.70 9.19 -8.71
CA HIS A 107 3.13 10.37 -9.47
C HIS A 107 3.71 10.00 -10.83
N ASN A 108 4.53 8.95 -10.88
CA ASN A 108 5.21 8.51 -12.09
C ASN A 108 4.40 7.50 -12.91
N HIS A 109 3.18 7.18 -12.47
CA HIS A 109 2.29 6.19 -13.11
C HIS A 109 2.99 4.83 -13.32
N THR A 110 3.86 4.44 -12.38
CA THR A 110 4.55 3.15 -12.40
C THR A 110 3.81 2.11 -11.56
N ASP A 111 4.27 0.87 -11.60
CA ASP A 111 3.76 -0.15 -10.69
C ASP A 111 4.10 0.15 -9.22
N PHE A 112 3.40 -0.53 -8.32
CA PHE A 112 3.63 -0.48 -6.87
C PHE A 112 4.67 -1.50 -6.40
N GLY A 113 5.47 -2.08 -7.32
CA GLY A 113 6.36 -3.20 -7.05
C GLY A 113 7.36 -2.90 -5.94
N LEU A 114 7.93 -1.70 -5.90
CA LEU A 114 8.89 -1.30 -4.86
C LEU A 114 8.25 -1.23 -3.46
N ALA A 115 7.07 -0.64 -3.34
CA ALA A 115 6.36 -0.53 -2.07
C ALA A 115 5.95 -1.91 -1.54
N LEU A 116 5.42 -2.76 -2.43
CA LEU A 116 5.03 -4.12 -2.07
C LEU A 116 6.24 -5.00 -1.73
N SER A 117 7.34 -4.88 -2.49
CA SER A 117 8.59 -5.60 -2.19
C SER A 117 9.15 -5.23 -0.83
N TYR A 118 9.17 -3.95 -0.47
CA TYR A 118 9.53 -3.51 0.88
C TYR A 118 8.63 -4.15 1.94
N PHE A 119 7.31 -4.07 1.74
CA PHE A 119 6.34 -4.61 2.68
C PHE A 119 6.51 -6.13 2.88
N TYR A 120 6.69 -6.92 1.83
CA TYR A 120 6.86 -8.36 1.96
C TYR A 120 8.20 -8.76 2.57
N ALA A 121 9.27 -8.02 2.26
CA ALA A 121 10.60 -8.31 2.79
C ALA A 121 10.71 -7.96 4.29
N VAL A 122 10.10 -6.85 4.71
CA VAL A 122 10.29 -6.28 6.06
C VAL A 122 9.13 -6.63 6.99
N GLN A 123 7.92 -6.84 6.46
CA GLN A 123 6.68 -7.05 7.22
C GLN A 123 6.50 -6.07 8.39
N PRO A 124 6.60 -4.75 8.15
CA PRO A 124 6.56 -3.76 9.22
C PRO A 124 5.17 -3.62 9.82
N ILE A 125 5.11 -3.26 11.11
CA ILE A 125 3.87 -2.83 11.75
C ILE A 125 3.66 -1.34 11.45
N LEU A 126 2.65 -1.05 10.62
CA LEU A 126 2.31 0.33 10.25
C LEU A 126 1.53 1.03 11.37
N LYS A 127 1.97 2.23 11.73
CA LYS A 127 1.40 2.99 12.86
C LYS A 127 0.40 4.03 12.40
N SER A 128 0.63 4.60 11.22
CA SER A 128 -0.16 5.65 10.60
C SER A 128 -1.28 5.05 9.77
N PRO A 129 -2.54 5.48 9.98
CA PRO A 129 -3.66 5.12 9.12
C PRO A 129 -3.37 5.40 7.64
N LEU A 130 -2.70 6.52 7.34
CA LEU A 130 -2.35 6.90 5.97
C LEU A 130 -1.42 5.88 5.30
N ALA A 131 -0.41 5.38 6.03
CA ALA A 131 0.51 4.39 5.48
C ALA A 131 -0.21 3.07 5.19
N LEU A 132 -1.06 2.63 6.13
CA LEU A 132 -1.87 1.43 5.97
C LEU A 132 -2.81 1.53 4.77
N GLU A 133 -3.53 2.64 4.65
CA GLU A 133 -4.46 2.90 3.57
C GLU A 133 -3.77 2.95 2.20
N LEU A 134 -2.61 3.61 2.09
CA LEU A 134 -1.84 3.69 0.85
C LEU A 134 -1.26 2.33 0.45
N LEU A 135 -0.73 1.55 1.40
CA LEU A 135 -0.28 0.19 1.13
C LEU A 135 -1.44 -0.68 0.68
N PHE A 136 -2.59 -0.59 1.35
CA PHE A 136 -3.76 -1.37 1.02
C PHE A 136 -4.28 -1.06 -0.39
N ASP A 137 -4.33 0.21 -0.78
CA ASP A 137 -4.70 0.61 -2.13
C ASP A 137 -3.72 0.08 -3.17
N ALA A 138 -2.42 0.15 -2.88
CA ALA A 138 -1.38 -0.40 -3.74
C ALA A 138 -1.57 -1.92 -3.92
N MET A 139 -1.83 -2.64 -2.83
CA MET A 139 -2.11 -4.08 -2.86
C MET A 139 -3.38 -4.39 -3.65
N ALA A 140 -4.48 -3.70 -3.38
CA ALA A 140 -5.76 -3.93 -4.08
C ALA A 140 -5.67 -3.61 -5.58
N ARG A 141 -4.81 -2.68 -5.98
CA ARG A 141 -4.55 -2.36 -7.38
C ARG A 141 -3.70 -3.41 -8.09
N THR A 142 -2.83 -4.11 -7.36
CA THR A 142 -1.95 -5.16 -7.91
C THR A 142 -2.60 -6.54 -7.86
N ASN A 143 -3.19 -6.91 -6.72
CA ASN A 143 -3.81 -8.21 -6.47
C ASN A 143 -5.03 -8.08 -5.55
N VAL A 144 -6.22 -8.26 -6.14
CA VAL A 144 -7.50 -8.10 -5.46
C VAL A 144 -7.70 -9.17 -4.38
N THR A 145 -7.30 -10.42 -4.65
CA THR A 145 -7.42 -11.54 -3.70
C THR A 145 -6.54 -11.30 -2.48
N GLU A 146 -5.31 -10.86 -2.71
CA GLU A 146 -4.36 -10.62 -1.64
C GLU A 146 -4.82 -9.50 -0.71
N ALA A 147 -5.31 -8.39 -1.27
CA ALA A 147 -5.88 -7.31 -0.47
C ALA A 147 -7.05 -7.77 0.39
N LEU A 148 -7.93 -8.62 -0.15
CA LEU A 148 -9.00 -9.22 0.65
C LEU A 148 -8.44 -10.05 1.80
N LEU A 149 -7.48 -10.94 1.54
CA LEU A 149 -6.84 -11.75 2.59
C LEU A 149 -6.14 -10.88 3.64
N TYR A 150 -5.45 -9.82 3.23
CA TYR A 150 -4.80 -8.89 4.12
C TYR A 150 -5.81 -8.17 5.03
N SER A 151 -6.97 -7.76 4.51
CA SER A 151 -8.03 -7.14 5.34
C SER A 151 -8.47 -8.06 6.49
N ARG A 152 -8.48 -9.38 6.27
CA ARG A 152 -8.88 -10.40 7.26
C ARG A 152 -7.90 -10.55 8.42
N THR A 153 -6.68 -10.05 8.28
CA THR A 153 -5.67 -10.07 9.35
C THR A 153 -5.92 -9.00 10.42
N HIS A 154 -6.85 -8.07 10.18
CA HIS A 154 -7.12 -6.94 11.06
C HIS A 154 -8.34 -7.18 11.98
N PRO A 155 -8.42 -6.49 13.13
CA PRO A 155 -9.61 -6.50 13.98
C PRO A 155 -10.86 -6.04 13.21
N GLN A 156 -12.03 -6.54 13.61
CA GLN A 156 -13.28 -6.39 12.87
C GLN A 156 -13.58 -4.98 12.36
N HIS A 157 -13.42 -3.95 13.20
CA HIS A 157 -13.68 -2.56 12.80
C HIS A 157 -12.75 -2.09 11.66
N ALA A 158 -11.45 -2.38 11.77
CA ALA A 158 -10.47 -2.04 10.72
C ALA A 158 -10.68 -2.91 9.47
N ARG A 159 -10.99 -4.20 9.65
CA ARG A 159 -11.32 -5.13 8.57
C ARG A 159 -12.49 -4.63 7.74
N GLU A 160 -13.58 -4.18 8.36
CA GLU A 160 -14.75 -3.67 7.64
C GLU A 160 -14.40 -2.41 6.82
N GLN A 161 -13.62 -1.49 7.39
CA GLN A 161 -13.18 -0.28 6.67
C GLN A 161 -12.30 -0.64 5.46
N LEU A 162 -11.33 -1.53 5.64
CA LEU A 162 -10.48 -2.02 4.55
C LEU A 162 -11.30 -2.77 3.49
N PHE A 163 -12.28 -3.58 3.90
CA PHE A 163 -13.17 -4.29 2.98
C PHE A 163 -13.99 -3.33 2.11
N ARG A 164 -14.59 -2.28 2.70
CA ARG A 164 -15.32 -1.26 1.94
C ARG A 164 -14.41 -0.52 0.96
N ARG A 165 -13.18 -0.20 1.39
CA ARG A 165 -12.16 0.41 0.52
C ARG A 165 -11.76 -0.51 -0.63
N TRP A 166 -11.61 -1.81 -0.37
CA TRP A 166 -11.35 -2.83 -1.38
C TRP A 166 -12.47 -2.90 -2.41
N ALA A 167 -13.74 -2.97 -1.96
CA ALA A 167 -14.89 -3.00 -2.84
C ALA A 167 -14.96 -1.74 -3.71
N SER A 168 -14.73 -0.57 -3.12
CA SER A 168 -14.62 0.70 -3.86
C SER A 168 -13.51 0.65 -4.90
N SER A 169 -12.32 0.16 -4.53
CA SER A 169 -11.17 0.09 -5.43
C SER A 169 -11.42 -0.83 -6.62
N VAL A 170 -12.11 -1.95 -6.43
CA VAL A 170 -12.44 -2.88 -7.51
C VAL A 170 -13.52 -2.33 -8.44
N LEU A 171 -14.53 -1.67 -7.88
CA LEU A 171 -15.71 -1.24 -8.63
C LEU A 171 -15.57 0.14 -9.29
N ASP A 172 -14.71 1.02 -8.76
CA ASP A 172 -14.58 2.41 -9.21
C ASP A 172 -13.33 2.66 -10.10
N ASN A 173 -12.25 1.88 -9.95
CA ASN A 173 -10.95 2.20 -10.56
C ASN A 173 -10.67 1.63 -11.96
N GLY A 174 -11.62 0.97 -12.62
CA GLY A 174 -11.34 0.34 -13.92
C GLY A 174 -11.78 1.20 -15.12
N ARG A 175 -10.84 1.54 -16.02
CA ARG A 175 -11.16 1.94 -17.40
C ARG A 175 -10.97 0.73 -18.32
N GLY A 176 -11.97 0.37 -19.12
CA GLY A 176 -11.84 -0.67 -20.15
C GLY A 176 -11.86 -2.12 -19.63
N GLU A 177 -11.07 -3.00 -20.27
CA GLU A 177 -11.06 -4.46 -20.03
C GLU A 177 -10.63 -4.87 -18.62
N ASP A 178 -9.73 -4.12 -17.99
CA ASP A 178 -9.28 -4.37 -16.60
C ASP A 178 -10.43 -4.27 -15.58
N LEU A 179 -11.41 -3.39 -15.82
CA LEU A 179 -12.60 -3.32 -14.97
C LEU A 179 -13.40 -4.63 -15.03
N SER A 180 -13.57 -5.18 -16.24
CA SER A 180 -14.37 -6.39 -16.47
C SER A 180 -13.75 -7.59 -15.77
N ARG A 181 -12.42 -7.76 -15.89
CA ARG A 181 -11.68 -8.82 -15.21
C ARG A 181 -11.78 -8.70 -13.69
N ARG A 182 -11.50 -7.51 -13.13
CA ARG A 182 -11.54 -7.29 -11.66
C ARG A 182 -12.95 -7.42 -11.09
N THR A 183 -13.96 -6.94 -11.80
CA THR A 183 -15.37 -7.12 -11.40
C THR A 183 -15.76 -8.60 -11.41
N SER A 184 -15.28 -9.36 -12.41
CA SER A 184 -15.49 -10.81 -12.46
C SER A 184 -14.80 -11.53 -11.30
N GLU A 185 -13.55 -11.16 -10.99
CA GLU A 185 -12.83 -11.69 -9.82
C GLU A 185 -13.60 -11.43 -8.53
N LEU A 186 -14.13 -10.21 -8.34
CA LEU A 186 -14.95 -9.86 -7.18
C LEU A 186 -16.20 -10.72 -7.03
N THR A 187 -16.89 -11.01 -8.14
CA THR A 187 -18.11 -11.82 -8.12
C THR A 187 -17.86 -13.20 -7.50
N PHE A 188 -16.72 -13.81 -7.79
CA PHE A 188 -16.38 -15.17 -7.34
C PHE A 188 -15.52 -15.19 -6.08
N MET A 189 -15.28 -14.04 -5.44
CA MET A 189 -14.52 -14.01 -4.19
C MET A 189 -15.27 -14.76 -3.08
N PRO A 190 -14.57 -15.63 -2.33
CA PRO A 190 -15.16 -16.40 -1.25
C PRO A 190 -15.31 -15.53 0.01
N PHE A 191 -16.38 -14.74 0.07
CA PHE A 191 -16.67 -13.94 1.26
C PHE A 191 -17.18 -14.81 2.40
N ASP A 192 -16.86 -14.41 3.63
CA ASP A 192 -17.57 -14.92 4.80
C ASP A 192 -18.93 -14.20 4.98
N SER A 193 -19.73 -14.66 5.95
CA SER A 193 -21.06 -14.10 6.20
C SER A 193 -21.05 -12.59 6.56
N LEU A 194 -19.98 -12.11 7.22
CA LEU A 194 -19.85 -10.70 7.57
C LEU A 194 -19.50 -9.87 6.33
N GLU A 195 -18.56 -10.34 5.52
CA GLU A 195 -18.16 -9.71 4.26
C GLU A 195 -19.33 -9.66 3.27
N GLU A 196 -20.16 -10.70 3.16
CA GLU A 196 -21.41 -10.66 2.40
C GLU A 196 -22.33 -9.55 2.89
N THR A 197 -22.52 -9.45 4.21
CA THR A 197 -23.37 -8.43 4.82
C THR A 197 -22.84 -7.02 4.54
N TRP A 198 -21.54 -6.80 4.73
CA TRP A 198 -20.89 -5.52 4.47
C TRP A 198 -20.96 -5.14 2.99
N PHE A 199 -20.78 -6.11 2.10
CA PHE A 199 -20.86 -5.90 0.66
C PHE A 199 -22.26 -5.46 0.22
N GLU A 200 -23.29 -6.14 0.72
CA GLU A 200 -24.68 -5.75 0.47
C GLU A 200 -25.01 -4.37 1.02
N GLN A 201 -24.63 -4.08 2.26
CA GLN A 201 -24.84 -2.77 2.87
C GLN A 201 -24.12 -1.66 2.10
N TYR A 202 -22.87 -1.90 1.67
CA TYR A 202 -22.07 -0.95 0.91
C TYR A 202 -22.74 -0.57 -0.42
N LEU A 203 -23.30 -1.56 -1.15
CA LEU A 203 -23.93 -1.34 -2.45
C LEU A 203 -25.40 -0.92 -2.41
N THR A 204 -26.11 -1.14 -1.29
CA THR A 204 -27.53 -0.76 -1.15
C THR A 204 -27.74 0.56 -0.42
N ALA A 205 -27.00 0.79 0.67
CA ALA A 205 -27.21 1.92 1.58
C ALA A 205 -25.95 2.78 1.76
N GLY A 206 -24.76 2.22 1.50
CA GLY A 206 -23.47 2.89 1.68
C GLY A 206 -23.03 3.75 0.50
N GLU A 207 -21.74 4.09 0.51
CA GLU A 207 -21.10 4.95 -0.50
C GLU A 207 -21.14 4.33 -1.91
N GLY A 208 -21.14 3.01 -2.00
CA GLY A 208 -21.19 2.27 -3.26
C GLY A 208 -22.54 2.30 -3.98
N ARG A 209 -23.61 2.79 -3.35
CA ARG A 209 -24.98 2.79 -3.93
C ARG A 209 -25.11 3.56 -5.25
N ASN A 210 -24.24 4.55 -5.46
CA ASN A 210 -24.26 5.42 -6.63
C ASN A 210 -23.38 4.88 -7.78
N LEU A 211 -22.68 3.76 -7.57
CA LEU A 211 -21.87 3.15 -8.61
C LEU A 211 -22.78 2.62 -9.72
N LYS A 212 -22.44 2.90 -10.98
CA LYS A 212 -23.26 2.54 -12.15
C LYS A 212 -23.63 1.05 -12.20
N ARG A 213 -22.75 0.18 -11.68
CA ARG A 213 -22.89 -1.28 -11.69
C ARG A 213 -23.31 -1.87 -10.33
N ALA A 214 -23.62 -1.06 -9.32
CA ALA A 214 -23.92 -1.56 -7.97
C ALA A 214 -25.01 -2.63 -7.94
N LYS A 215 -26.15 -2.37 -8.61
CA LYS A 215 -27.28 -3.30 -8.67
C LYS A 215 -26.95 -4.58 -9.43
N ASP A 216 -26.27 -4.44 -10.57
CA ASP A 216 -25.87 -5.57 -11.41
C ASP A 216 -24.86 -6.46 -10.67
N THR A 217 -23.84 -5.86 -10.03
CA THR A 217 -22.84 -6.61 -9.25
C THR A 217 -23.48 -7.38 -8.09
N LEU A 218 -24.42 -6.77 -7.35
CA LEU A 218 -25.16 -7.48 -6.31
C LEU A 218 -25.96 -8.66 -6.87
N LEU A 219 -26.62 -8.46 -8.01
CA LEU A 219 -27.41 -9.51 -8.62
C LEU A 219 -26.54 -10.68 -9.08
N ILE A 220 -25.44 -10.39 -9.79
CA ILE A 220 -24.48 -11.40 -10.25
C ILE A 220 -23.91 -12.15 -9.04
N ARG A 221 -23.56 -11.45 -7.95
CA ARG A 221 -23.04 -12.09 -6.74
C ARG A 221 -24.06 -13.06 -6.13
N LYS A 222 -25.34 -12.66 -6.02
CA LYS A 222 -26.39 -13.55 -5.51
C LYS A 222 -26.55 -14.80 -6.37
N VAL A 223 -26.50 -14.65 -7.69
CA VAL A 223 -26.51 -15.80 -8.63
C VAL A 223 -25.28 -16.70 -8.43
N ALA A 224 -24.08 -16.11 -8.35
CA ALA A 224 -22.84 -16.86 -8.18
C ALA A 224 -22.75 -17.61 -6.85
N CYS A 225 -23.43 -17.12 -5.81
CA CYS A 225 -23.48 -17.72 -4.49
C CYS A 225 -24.72 -18.59 -4.24
N ASP A 226 -25.48 -18.95 -5.27
CA ASP A 226 -26.68 -19.81 -5.16
C ASP A 226 -27.79 -19.23 -4.25
N ARG A 227 -27.88 -17.89 -4.15
CA ARG A 227 -28.85 -17.17 -3.30
C ARG A 227 -30.10 -16.77 -4.07
N PHE A 228 -30.70 -17.72 -4.79
CA PHE A 228 -31.81 -17.47 -5.72
C PHE A 228 -33.10 -16.99 -5.03
N ASP A 229 -33.36 -17.40 -3.79
CA ASP A 229 -34.53 -16.97 -3.01
C ASP A 229 -34.57 -15.46 -2.78
N GLU A 230 -33.39 -14.85 -2.62
CA GLU A 230 -33.23 -13.42 -2.40
C GLU A 230 -33.44 -12.61 -3.68
N ILE A 231 -33.25 -13.25 -4.85
CA ILE A 231 -33.34 -12.63 -6.17
C ILE A 231 -34.80 -12.37 -6.56
N ASN A 232 -35.74 -13.18 -6.06
CA ASN A 232 -37.16 -13.02 -6.34
C ASN A 232 -37.71 -11.65 -5.93
N ARG A 233 -37.07 -10.99 -4.97
CA ARG A 233 -37.43 -9.64 -4.50
C ARG A 233 -36.95 -8.51 -5.42
N TYR A 234 -36.07 -8.80 -6.38
CA TYR A 234 -35.55 -7.81 -7.33
C TYR A 234 -36.43 -7.72 -8.57
N ARG A 235 -36.84 -6.49 -8.93
CA ARG A 235 -37.40 -6.23 -10.27
C ARG A 235 -36.25 -6.05 -11.25
N ALA A 236 -36.16 -6.97 -12.19
CA ALA A 236 -35.21 -6.90 -13.27
C ALA A 236 -35.49 -5.69 -14.17
N SER A 237 -34.43 -5.06 -14.67
CA SER A 237 -34.51 -4.08 -15.76
C SER A 237 -33.36 -4.33 -16.73
N GLY A 238 -33.59 -4.14 -18.02
CA GLY A 238 -32.55 -4.32 -19.05
C GLY A 238 -32.15 -5.79 -19.28
N PRO A 239 -30.87 -6.06 -19.57
CA PRO A 239 -30.38 -7.40 -19.97
C PRO A 239 -30.62 -8.52 -18.94
N TRP A 240 -30.81 -8.18 -17.67
CA TRP A 240 -31.04 -9.14 -16.59
C TRP A 240 -32.49 -9.65 -16.51
N ALA A 241 -33.44 -9.05 -17.22
CA ALA A 241 -34.85 -9.47 -17.19
C ALA A 241 -35.05 -10.91 -17.65
N SER A 242 -34.49 -11.27 -18.79
CA SER A 242 -34.58 -12.64 -19.33
C SER A 242 -33.88 -13.66 -18.45
N VAL A 243 -32.72 -13.30 -17.87
CA VAL A 243 -31.96 -14.17 -16.96
C VAL A 243 -32.77 -14.44 -15.69
N LEU A 244 -33.37 -13.40 -15.11
CA LEU A 244 -34.17 -13.52 -13.89
C LEU A 244 -35.47 -14.30 -14.11
N ASP A 245 -36.12 -14.13 -15.25
CA ASP A 245 -37.30 -14.92 -15.60
C ASP A 245 -36.93 -16.40 -15.85
N GLY A 246 -35.77 -16.68 -16.45
CA GLY A 246 -35.23 -18.04 -16.60
C GLY A 246 -34.93 -18.70 -15.25
N ILE A 247 -34.31 -17.97 -14.32
CA ILE A 247 -34.04 -18.47 -12.96
C ILE A 247 -35.34 -18.77 -12.22
N ARG A 248 -36.34 -17.87 -12.30
CA ARG A 248 -37.65 -18.07 -11.65
C ARG A 248 -38.38 -19.28 -12.17
N THR A 249 -38.39 -19.47 -13.50
CA THR A 249 -39.04 -20.64 -14.10
C THR A 249 -38.32 -21.95 -13.77
N GLY A 250 -36.99 -21.93 -13.64
CA GLY A 250 -36.21 -23.11 -13.25
C GLY A 250 -36.29 -23.47 -11.76
N THR A 251 -36.33 -22.48 -10.86
CA THR A 251 -36.38 -22.68 -9.39
C THR A 251 -37.79 -22.92 -8.86
N GLY A 252 -38.82 -22.35 -9.51
CA GLY A 252 -40.23 -22.53 -9.14
C GLY A 252 -40.80 -23.95 -9.37
N GLY A 253 -40.01 -24.88 -9.90
CA GLY A 253 -40.39 -26.28 -10.11
C GLY A 253 -39.77 -27.28 -9.11
N GLN A 254 -39.05 -26.80 -8.08
CA GLN A 254 -38.43 -27.65 -7.05
C GLN A 254 -39.20 -27.69 -5.71
N GLU A 255 -40.39 -27.09 -5.64
CA GLU A 255 -41.33 -27.31 -4.53
C GLU A 255 -42.27 -28.48 -4.89
N ASP A 256 -41.76 -29.72 -4.85
CA ASP A 256 -42.55 -30.97 -4.75
C ASP A 256 -41.73 -32.08 -4.06
#